data_AF-A0A3M3X4R1-F1
#
_entry.id   AF-A0A3M3X4R1-F1
#
_cell.length_a   1.000
_cell.length_b   1.000
_cell.length_c   1.000
_cell.angle_alpha   90.00
_cell.angle_beta   90.00
_cell.angle_gamma   90.00
#
_symmetry.space_group_name_H-M   'P 1'
#
loop_
_entity.id
_entity.type
_entity.pdbx_description
1 polymer ?
#
loop_
_entity_poly.entity_id
_entity_poly.type
_entity_poly.pdbx_seq_one_letter_code
_entity_poly.pdbx_strand_id
1 'polypeptide(L)'
;MNILQGIDSDTTFCVSLNQTAAIDPTKILGRYRYAHPQYSLDAIAAQARWEEINGVDHTWYCGAYWANGFHEDGVVSGLRVAQAFGETL
;
A
#
# COMPACT_ATOMS: atom_id res chain seq x y z
N MET A 1 13.88 5.37 12.65
CA MET A 1 13.24 6.16 11.58
C MET A 1 14.07 7.34 11.14
N ASN A 2 14.89 7.96 12.01
CA ASN A 2 15.68 9.16 11.69
C ASN A 2 16.45 9.04 10.37
N ILE A 3 17.33 8.03 10.25
CA ILE A 3 18.15 7.83 9.06
C ILE A 3 17.28 7.60 7.82
N LEU A 4 16.32 6.67 7.91
CA LEU A 4 15.44 6.30 6.80
C LEU A 4 14.60 7.49 6.27
N GLN A 5 14.22 8.41 7.15
CA GLN A 5 13.38 9.57 6.82
C GLN A 5 14.18 10.89 6.72
N GLY A 6 15.50 10.86 6.91
CA GLY A 6 16.34 12.05 6.90
C GLY A 6 16.04 13.06 8.03
N ILE A 7 15.56 12.61 9.20
CA ILE A 7 15.25 13.49 10.33
C ILE A 7 16.53 13.75 11.14
N ASP A 8 16.96 15.01 11.20
CA ASP A 8 18.06 15.47 12.05
C ASP A 8 17.57 15.82 13.46
N SER A 9 17.99 15.04 14.45
CA SER A 9 17.60 15.20 15.85
C SER A 9 18.44 14.29 16.76
N ASP A 10 18.76 14.79 17.96
CA ASP A 10 19.36 13.97 19.03
C ASP A 10 18.40 12.91 19.60
N THR A 11 17.10 13.01 19.27
CA THR A 11 16.08 12.05 19.72
C THR A 11 15.88 10.95 18.68
N THR A 12 15.97 9.69 19.11
CA THR A 12 15.66 8.54 18.27
C THR A 12 14.15 8.36 18.11
N PHE A 13 13.66 8.43 16.88
CA PHE A 13 12.28 8.12 16.51
C PHE A 13 12.16 6.68 16.02
N CYS A 14 11.24 5.94 16.64
CA CYS A 14 10.94 4.55 16.32
C CYS A 14 9.50 4.41 15.83
N VAL A 15 9.29 3.48 14.91
CA VAL A 15 7.96 2.98 14.53
C VAL A 15 7.93 1.51 14.88
N SER A 16 6.89 1.10 15.59
CA SER A 16 6.66 -0.29 16.01
C SER A 16 5.32 -0.77 15.46
N LEU A 17 5.22 -2.06 15.17
CA LEU A 17 3.97 -2.69 14.73
C LEU A 17 3.44 -3.58 15.86
N ASN A 18 2.22 -3.29 16.32
CA ASN A 18 1.49 -4.11 17.31
C ASN A 18 2.21 -4.36 18.65
N GLN A 19 3.08 -3.44 19.09
CA GLN A 19 3.86 -3.55 20.34
C GLN A 19 3.47 -2.53 21.41
N THR A 20 2.28 -1.93 21.31
CA THR A 20 1.83 -0.82 22.17
C THR A 20 1.99 -1.11 23.68
N ALA A 21 1.78 -2.34 24.13
CA ALA A 21 1.88 -2.71 25.54
C ALA A 21 3.31 -2.62 26.11
N ALA A 22 4.35 -2.65 25.26
CA ALA A 22 5.75 -2.58 25.65
C ALA A 22 6.32 -1.15 25.62
N ILE A 23 5.50 -0.14 25.29
CA ILE A 23 5.95 1.24 25.09
C ILE A 23 5.36 2.12 26.18
N ASP A 24 6.20 2.93 26.82
CA ASP A 24 5.76 3.98 27.75
C ASP A 24 4.71 4.87 27.05
N PRO A 25 3.46 4.96 27.56
CA PRO A 25 2.40 5.73 26.93
C PRO A 25 2.76 7.21 26.70
N THR A 26 3.61 7.79 27.55
CA THR A 26 4.04 9.20 27.45
C THR A 26 5.01 9.45 26.29
N LYS A 27 5.58 8.38 25.72
CA LYS A 27 6.51 8.42 24.58
C LYS A 27 5.84 8.17 23.23
N ILE A 28 4.54 7.87 23.21
CA ILE A 28 3.80 7.59 21.97
C ILE A 28 3.37 8.91 21.31
N LEU A 29 4.03 9.24 20.20
CA LEU A 29 3.72 10.45 19.42
C LEU A 29 2.47 10.30 18.54
N GLY A 30 2.13 9.07 18.14
CA GLY A 30 0.98 8.78 17.30
C GLY A 30 0.65 7.30 17.25
N ARG A 31 -0.63 6.99 17.04
CA ARG A 31 -1.12 5.62 16.81
C ARG A 31 -1.96 5.63 15.55
N TYR A 32 -1.65 4.71 14.64
CA TYR A 32 -2.34 4.58 13.37
C TYR A 32 -2.82 3.15 13.22
N ARG A 33 -4.02 3.00 12.66
CA ARG A 33 -4.60 1.69 12.34
C ARG A 33 -4.60 1.52 10.83
N TYR A 34 -3.84 0.54 10.36
CA TYR A 34 -3.79 0.16 8.96
C TYR A 34 -4.39 -1.23 8.80
N ALA A 35 -5.01 -1.47 7.64
CA ALA A 35 -5.32 -2.82 7.18
C ALA A 35 -4.24 -3.23 6.18
N HIS A 36 -3.75 -4.46 6.31
CA HIS A 36 -2.84 -5.05 5.35
C HIS A 36 -3.57 -6.13 4.54
N PRO A 37 -3.39 -6.19 3.22
CA PRO A 37 -3.88 -7.30 2.41
C PRO A 37 -3.34 -8.62 2.94
N GLN A 38 -4.20 -9.64 2.99
CA GLN A 38 -3.76 -11.01 3.22
C GLN A 38 -3.70 -11.72 1.88
N TYR A 39 -2.57 -12.38 1.61
CA TYR A 39 -2.39 -13.15 0.39
C TYR A 39 -2.84 -14.59 0.61
N SER A 40 -3.64 -15.07 -0.34
CA SER A 40 -4.02 -16.47 -0.48
C SER A 40 -3.88 -16.88 -1.94
N LEU A 41 -3.83 -18.19 -2.20
CA LEU A 41 -3.83 -18.70 -3.57
C LEU A 41 -5.09 -18.24 -4.33
N ASP A 42 -6.24 -18.20 -3.66
CA ASP A 42 -7.49 -17.71 -4.23
C ASP A 42 -7.41 -16.22 -4.61
N ALA A 43 -6.78 -15.39 -3.76
CA ALA A 43 -6.59 -13.97 -4.05
C ALA A 43 -5.69 -13.77 -5.28
N ILE A 44 -4.60 -14.55 -5.38
CA ILE A 44 -3.69 -14.51 -6.53
C ILE A 44 -4.40 -14.97 -7.81
N ALA A 45 -5.20 -16.04 -7.74
CA ALA A 45 -6.01 -16.50 -8.86
C ALA A 45 -7.05 -15.44 -9.29
N ALA A 46 -7.65 -14.72 -8.34
CA ALA A 46 -8.57 -13.63 -8.63
C ALA A 46 -7.87 -12.41 -9.26
N GLN A 47 -6.65 -12.07 -8.84
CA GLN A 47 -5.86 -10.98 -9.44
C GLN A 47 -5.63 -11.21 -10.95
N ALA A 48 -5.40 -12.46 -11.37
CA ALA A 48 -5.21 -12.82 -12.78
C ALA A 48 -6.46 -12.60 -13.66
N ARG A 49 -7.63 -12.47 -13.03
CA ARG A 49 -8.93 -12.27 -13.70
C ARG A 49 -9.34 -10.80 -13.80
N TRP A 50 -8.40 -9.88 -13.60
CA TRP A 50 -8.64 -8.43 -13.61
C TRP A 50 -9.34 -7.93 -14.89
N GLU A 51 -8.98 -8.47 -16.05
CA GLU A 51 -9.57 -8.09 -17.34
C GLU A 51 -11.07 -8.44 -17.44
N GLU A 52 -11.58 -9.37 -16.63
CA GLU A 52 -13.01 -9.73 -16.63
C GLU A 52 -13.90 -8.61 -16.10
N ILE A 53 -13.37 -7.73 -15.23
CA ILE A 53 -14.14 -6.66 -14.58
C ILE A 53 -13.71 -5.26 -15.03
N ASN A 54 -12.49 -5.11 -15.54
CA ASN A 54 -11.94 -3.80 -15.81
C ASN A 54 -12.46 -3.23 -17.14
N GLY A 55 -12.92 -1.98 -17.12
CA GLY A 55 -13.53 -1.30 -18.26
C GLY A 55 -15.01 -1.62 -18.48
N VAL A 56 -15.58 -2.51 -17.66
CA VAL A 56 -17.02 -2.82 -17.67
C VAL A 56 -17.78 -1.65 -17.04
N ASP A 57 -18.90 -1.25 -17.66
CA ASP A 57 -19.76 -0.15 -17.18
C ASP A 57 -18.99 1.12 -16.82
N HIS A 58 -18.02 1.49 -17.66
CA HIS A 58 -17.15 2.65 -17.45
C HIS A 58 -16.48 2.67 -16.06
N THR A 59 -16.08 1.49 -15.56
CA THR A 59 -15.41 1.35 -14.27
C THR A 59 -14.05 0.68 -14.44
N TRP A 60 -13.02 1.26 -13.83
CA TRP A 60 -11.66 0.76 -13.90
C TRP A 60 -11.08 0.59 -12.50
N TYR A 61 -10.26 -0.44 -12.34
CA TYR A 61 -9.71 -0.83 -11.04
C TYR A 61 -8.18 -0.78 -11.06
N CYS A 62 -7.60 0.01 -10.18
CA CYS A 62 -6.16 0.05 -9.91
C CYS A 62 -5.89 0.07 -8.40
N GLY A 63 -4.64 -0.17 -8.03
CA GLY A 63 -4.19 -0.24 -6.65
C GLY A 63 -3.18 -1.37 -6.43
N ALA A 64 -2.40 -1.26 -5.35
CA ALA A 64 -1.30 -2.17 -5.04
C ALA A 64 -1.75 -3.64 -4.86
N TYR A 65 -3.02 -3.86 -4.54
CA TYR A 65 -3.63 -5.18 -4.39
C TYR A 65 -3.82 -5.92 -5.72
N TRP A 66 -3.49 -5.32 -6.87
CA TRP A 66 -3.44 -6.02 -8.17
C TRP A 66 -2.09 -6.72 -8.43
N ALA A 67 -1.15 -6.65 -7.48
CA ALA A 67 0.09 -7.42 -7.49
C ALA A 67 0.55 -7.71 -6.05
N ASN A 68 1.76 -7.30 -5.67
CA ASN A 68 2.41 -7.70 -4.41
C ASN A 68 2.18 -6.71 -3.25
N GLY A 69 1.34 -5.69 -3.43
CA GLY A 69 0.95 -4.76 -2.37
C GLY A 69 1.97 -3.67 -2.05
N PHE A 70 2.99 -3.48 -2.90
CA PHE A 70 3.95 -2.40 -2.74
C PHE A 70 3.47 -1.11 -3.42
N HIS A 71 4.14 0.00 -3.09
CA HIS A 71 3.84 1.29 -3.70
C HIS A 71 4.01 1.27 -5.23
N GLU A 72 5.05 0.59 -5.72
CA GLU A 72 5.30 0.42 -7.15
C GLU A 72 4.13 -0.29 -7.86
N ASP A 73 3.57 -1.35 -7.24
CA ASP A 73 2.40 -2.05 -7.78
C ASP A 73 1.19 -1.11 -7.90
N GLY A 74 1.03 -0.20 -6.92
CA GLY A 74 0.03 0.85 -6.95
C GLY A 74 0.21 1.80 -8.13
N VAL A 75 1.44 2.28 -8.35
CA VAL A 75 1.77 3.17 -9.47
C VAL A 75 1.57 2.48 -10.81
N VAL A 76 2.16 1.29 -10.99
CA VAL A 76 2.10 0.53 -12.25
C VAL A 76 0.65 0.17 -12.60
N SER A 77 -0.16 -0.26 -11.64
CA SER A 77 -1.58 -0.53 -11.92
C SER A 77 -2.37 0.72 -12.30
N GLY A 78 -2.02 1.88 -11.74
CA GLY A 78 -2.59 3.18 -12.14
C GLY A 78 -2.20 3.57 -13.57
N LEU A 79 -0.93 3.40 -13.94
CA LEU A 79 -0.45 3.63 -15.31
C LEU A 79 -1.13 2.71 -16.32
N ARG A 80 -1.35 1.44 -15.95
CA ARG A 80 -2.09 0.48 -16.77
C ARG A 80 -3.53 0.94 -17.03
N VAL A 81 -4.20 1.54 -16.05
CA VAL A 81 -5.53 2.13 -16.23
C VAL A 81 -5.46 3.40 -17.09
N ALA A 82 -4.48 4.28 -16.86
CA ALA A 82 -4.29 5.51 -17.65
C ALA A 82 -4.10 5.21 -19.16
N GLN A 83 -3.35 4.16 -19.50
CA GLN A 83 -3.18 3.70 -20.88
C GLN A 83 -4.51 3.36 -21.57
N ALA A 84 -5.49 2.84 -20.84
CA ALA A 84 -6.83 2.56 -21.39
C ALA A 84 -7.58 3.83 -21.79
N PHE A 85 -7.18 4.99 -21.27
CA PHE A 85 -7.69 6.31 -21.66
C PHE A 85 -6.80 7.01 -22.70
N GLY A 86 -5.74 6.36 -23.18
CA GLY A 86 -4.79 6.94 -24.13
C GLY A 86 -3.71 7.81 -23.50
N GLU A 87 -3.57 7.82 -22.17
CA GLU A 87 -2.58 8.63 -21.45
C GLU A 87 -1.35 7.80 -21.07
N THR A 88 -0.15 8.40 -21.19
CA THR A 88 1.15 7.76 -20.90
C THR A 88 2.13 8.77 -20.30
N LEU A 89 2.97 8.35 -19.35
CA LEU A 89 4.09 9.13 -18.80
C LEU A 89 5.40 8.84 -19.51
#